data_AF-I3NFX3-F1
#
_entry.id   AF-I3NFX3-F1
#
_cell.length_a   1.000
_cell.length_b   1.000
_cell.length_c   1.000
_cell.angle_alpha   90.00
_cell.angle_beta   90.00
_cell.angle_gamma   90.00
#
_symmetry.space_group_name_H-M   'P 1'
#
loop_
_entity.id
_entity.type
_entity.pdbx_description
1 polymer ?
#
loop_
_entity_poly.entity_id
_entity_poly.type
_entity_poly.pdbx_seq_one_letter_code
_entity_poly.pdbx_strand_id
1 'polypeptide(L)'
;RPAGLGRWLFTITCSFRSHMGIKHRIKWNRKSVPSTVQITEAQVAQNPPGAFIKQGRKLHIDFGAEGNKYYEANYWQFPDGIYYDGCSEANVTKEVFIAKCINATQAANQAEFSREKQDNKLHQRVLWRLIKELCSVKHCDFWLEGGAGFQLSVDQPVMLCLLVFIWLMVK
;
A
#
# COMPACT_ATOMS: atom_id res chain seq x y z
N ARG A 1 -74.24 -3.55 63.25
CA ARG A 1 -74.32 -2.08 63.08
C ARG A 1 -72.93 -1.51 63.39
N PRO A 2 -72.47 -0.43 62.74
CA PRO A 2 -72.12 -0.15 61.33
C PRO A 2 -70.63 -0.55 61.05
N ALA A 3 -70.05 -0.67 59.85
CA ALA A 3 -69.96 0.13 58.62
C ALA A 3 -68.90 1.27 58.64
N GLY A 4 -67.97 1.21 57.67
CA GLY A 4 -67.03 2.28 57.23
C GLY A 4 -65.55 1.97 57.53
N LEU A 5 -64.55 2.12 56.64
CA LEU A 5 -64.43 2.72 55.31
C LEU A 5 -63.09 2.27 54.67
N GLY A 6 -63.08 2.16 53.33
CA GLY A 6 -61.93 2.47 52.47
C GLY A 6 -61.06 1.28 52.01
N ARG A 7 -61.14 0.83 50.74
CA ARG A 7 -60.36 1.33 49.57
C ARG A 7 -58.85 0.96 49.67
N TRP A 8 -58.15 0.26 48.78
CA TRP A 8 -58.30 -0.11 47.36
C TRP A 8 -57.29 -1.24 46.97
N LEU A 9 -57.65 -1.99 45.91
CA LEU A 9 -56.84 -2.52 44.78
C LEU A 9 -55.62 -3.46 45.00
N PHE A 10 -55.88 -4.75 44.74
CA PHE A 10 -55.22 -5.64 43.75
C PHE A 10 -54.34 -4.90 42.71
N THR A 11 -53.19 -5.35 42.19
CA THR A 11 -52.63 -6.70 42.04
C THR A 11 -51.19 -6.59 41.56
N ILE A 12 -50.44 -7.65 41.87
CA ILE A 12 -49.11 -8.03 41.37
C ILE A 12 -49.05 -8.02 39.83
N THR A 13 -48.09 -7.30 39.24
CA THR A 13 -47.77 -7.40 37.80
C THR A 13 -46.37 -7.98 37.60
N CYS A 14 -46.33 -9.03 36.77
CA CYS A 14 -45.16 -9.73 36.25
C CYS A 14 -44.12 -8.83 35.59
N SER A 15 -42.84 -9.10 35.83
CA SER A 15 -41.75 -8.65 34.94
C SER A 15 -40.93 -9.85 34.48
N PHE A 16 -41.10 -10.13 33.20
CA PHE A 16 -40.42 -11.14 32.39
C PHE A 16 -38.90 -10.88 32.35
N ARG A 17 -38.12 -11.95 32.45
CA ARG A 17 -36.67 -11.96 32.25
C ARG A 17 -36.39 -12.28 30.78
N SER A 18 -35.57 -11.49 30.08
CA SER A 18 -34.91 -11.90 28.82
C SER A 18 -33.72 -10.99 28.45
N HIS A 19 -32.52 -11.54 28.63
CA HIS A 19 -31.32 -11.50 27.78
C HIS A 19 -30.85 -10.23 27.03
N MET A 20 -29.59 -9.86 27.34
CA MET A 20 -28.45 -9.55 26.46
C MET A 20 -28.63 -8.61 25.26
N GLY A 21 -27.89 -7.50 25.26
CA GLY A 21 -27.63 -6.71 24.05
C GLY A 21 -26.84 -5.43 24.29
N ILE A 22 -25.52 -5.53 24.49
CA ILE A 22 -24.61 -4.37 24.51
C ILE A 22 -24.55 -3.79 23.09
N LYS A 23 -25.19 -2.62 22.88
CA LYS A 23 -25.06 -1.82 21.65
C LYS A 23 -23.78 -0.97 21.72
N HIS A 24 -22.70 -1.40 21.08
CA HIS A 24 -21.59 -0.50 20.79
C HIS A 24 -21.97 0.44 19.63
N ARG A 25 -22.11 1.72 19.96
CA ARG A 25 -22.35 2.82 19.01
C ARG A 25 -21.03 3.17 18.32
N ILE A 26 -20.85 2.73 17.07
CA ILE A 26 -19.73 3.15 16.22
C ILE A 26 -20.00 4.58 15.73
N LYS A 27 -19.25 5.55 16.26
CA LYS A 27 -19.31 6.96 15.89
C LYS A 27 -18.37 7.19 14.69
N TRP A 28 -18.93 7.28 13.49
CA TRP A 28 -18.19 7.60 12.27
C TRP A 28 -17.79 9.09 12.29
N ASN A 29 -16.53 9.41 12.59
CA ASN A 29 -16.00 10.75 12.44
C ASN A 29 -15.52 10.95 11.00
N ARG A 30 -16.10 11.93 10.30
CA ARG A 30 -15.64 12.41 8.98
C ARG A 30 -14.56 13.49 9.15
N LYS A 31 -13.69 13.57 8.12
CA LYS A 31 -12.67 14.59 7.74
C LYS A 31 -11.25 14.23 8.24
N SER A 32 -10.17 14.33 7.48
CA SER A 32 -9.84 15.16 6.30
C SER A 32 -8.98 14.42 5.26
N VAL A 33 -9.00 14.92 4.01
CA VAL A 33 -8.11 14.54 2.90
C VAL A 33 -6.63 14.66 3.31
N PRO A 34 -5.73 13.71 2.99
CA PRO A 34 -4.31 13.96 3.00
C PRO A 34 -3.82 14.25 1.59
N SER A 35 -3.42 15.49 1.37
CA SER A 35 -2.48 15.90 0.32
C SER A 35 -1.07 15.39 0.68
N THR A 36 -0.39 14.88 -0.35
CA THR A 36 1.06 14.62 -0.44
C THR A 36 1.60 13.49 0.44
N VAL A 37 1.94 12.38 -0.24
CA VAL A 37 2.72 11.25 0.28
C VAL A 37 4.14 11.73 0.57
N GLN A 38 4.35 12.37 1.72
CA GLN A 38 5.67 12.48 2.33
C GLN A 38 5.65 11.59 3.57
N ILE A 39 6.24 10.41 3.42
CA ILE A 39 6.46 9.44 4.48
C ILE A 39 7.49 10.07 5.42
N THR A 40 7.05 10.49 6.59
CA THR A 40 7.91 11.09 7.60
C THR A 40 8.90 10.04 8.12
N GLU A 41 10.18 10.41 8.14
CA GLU A 41 11.34 9.67 8.68
C GLU A 41 11.10 9.00 10.06
N ALA A 42 10.11 9.46 10.83
CA ALA A 42 9.76 8.86 12.12
C ALA A 42 9.09 7.46 12.02
N GLN A 43 8.45 7.11 10.90
CA GLN A 43 7.89 5.75 10.68
C GLN A 43 8.93 4.74 10.15
N VAL A 44 10.07 5.24 9.66
CA VAL A 44 11.21 4.44 9.16
C VAL A 44 11.81 3.60 10.29
N ALA A 45 11.76 4.09 11.54
CA ALA A 45 12.31 3.42 12.71
C ALA A 45 11.46 2.24 13.24
N GLN A 46 10.22 2.06 12.79
CA GLN A 46 9.32 1.02 13.33
C GLN A 46 9.14 -0.22 12.45
N ASN A 47 9.43 -0.15 11.15
CA ASN A 47 9.17 -1.26 10.24
C ASN A 47 10.47 -1.81 9.64
N PRO A 48 10.71 -3.14 9.73
CA PRO A 48 11.90 -3.73 9.13
C PRO A 48 11.88 -3.57 7.60
N PRO A 49 13.05 -3.44 6.96
CA PRO A 49 13.14 -3.41 5.50
C PRO A 49 12.55 -4.72 4.93
N GLY A 50 11.66 -4.59 3.96
CA GLY A 50 10.85 -5.67 3.41
C GLY A 50 9.47 -5.82 4.04
N ALA A 51 9.08 -5.03 5.05
CA ALA A 51 7.76 -5.15 5.67
C ALA A 51 6.61 -4.86 4.69
N PHE A 52 5.52 -5.63 4.80
CA PHE A 52 4.32 -5.43 4.02
C PHE A 52 3.52 -4.20 4.46
N ILE A 53 3.08 -3.43 3.47
CA ILE A 53 2.15 -2.32 3.65
C ILE A 53 0.78 -2.80 3.18
N LYS A 54 -0.15 -3.06 4.11
CA LYS A 54 -1.52 -3.52 3.83
C LYS A 54 -2.52 -2.38 4.08
N GLN A 55 -2.89 -1.67 3.03
CA GLN A 55 -3.95 -0.66 2.95
C GLN A 55 -5.28 -1.23 2.44
N GLY A 56 -5.26 -2.41 1.81
CA GLY A 56 -6.43 -3.08 1.24
C GLY A 56 -6.89 -2.50 -0.08
N ARG A 57 -6.00 -1.89 -0.87
CA ARG A 57 -6.31 -1.39 -2.21
C ARG A 57 -6.20 -2.53 -3.22
N LYS A 58 -7.10 -2.57 -4.19
CA LYS A 58 -6.97 -3.50 -5.32
C LYS A 58 -5.93 -2.94 -6.30
N LEU A 59 -4.85 -3.69 -6.50
CA LEU A 59 -3.83 -3.36 -7.51
C LEU A 59 -4.22 -3.91 -8.88
N HIS A 60 -3.79 -3.24 -9.94
CA HIS A 60 -4.04 -3.67 -11.32
C HIS A 60 -2.80 -4.37 -11.87
N ILE A 61 -2.69 -5.67 -11.57
CA ILE A 61 -1.60 -6.55 -12.01
C ILE A 61 -2.22 -7.78 -12.65
N ASP A 62 -1.65 -8.25 -13.75
CA ASP A 62 -2.07 -9.48 -14.40
C ASP A 62 -1.33 -10.69 -13.82
N PHE A 63 -2.08 -11.56 -13.14
CA PHE A 63 -1.64 -12.84 -12.58
C PHE A 63 -2.05 -14.03 -13.45
N GLY A 64 -2.68 -13.79 -14.61
CA GLY A 64 -3.35 -14.79 -15.43
C GLY A 64 -4.79 -15.08 -14.96
N ALA A 65 -5.57 -15.80 -15.76
CA ALA A 65 -7.01 -15.96 -15.55
C ALA A 65 -7.41 -16.47 -14.14
N GLU A 66 -6.74 -17.54 -13.68
CA GLU A 66 -7.00 -18.13 -12.36
C GLU A 66 -6.53 -17.22 -11.21
N GLY A 67 -5.31 -16.67 -11.33
CA GLY A 67 -4.72 -15.79 -10.33
C GLY A 67 -5.51 -14.48 -10.18
N ASN A 68 -5.99 -13.92 -11.29
CA ASN A 68 -6.83 -12.73 -11.30
C ASN A 68 -8.12 -12.98 -10.53
N LYS A 69 -8.86 -14.05 -10.87
CA LYS A 69 -10.10 -14.40 -10.15
C LYS A 69 -9.86 -14.60 -8.64
N TYR A 70 -8.76 -15.25 -8.28
CA TYR A 70 -8.39 -15.45 -6.87
C TYR A 70 -8.05 -14.13 -6.17
N TYR A 71 -7.25 -13.28 -6.82
CA TYR A 71 -6.86 -11.97 -6.31
C TYR A 71 -8.07 -11.04 -6.14
N GLU A 72 -9.03 -11.06 -7.07
CA GLU A 72 -10.25 -10.25 -6.96
C GLU A 72 -11.09 -10.57 -5.72
N ALA A 73 -11.09 -11.83 -5.28
CA ALA A 73 -11.80 -12.24 -4.06
C ALA A 73 -11.01 -11.97 -2.77
N ASN A 74 -9.67 -11.93 -2.85
CA ASN A 74 -8.79 -11.96 -1.68
C ASN A 74 -7.80 -10.77 -1.60
N TYR A 75 -7.94 -9.74 -2.43
CA TYR A 75 -6.97 -8.62 -2.53
C TYR A 75 -6.64 -7.97 -1.18
N TRP A 76 -7.58 -7.96 -0.24
CA TRP A 76 -7.42 -7.40 1.10
C TRP A 76 -6.40 -8.14 1.99
N GLN A 77 -6.02 -9.37 1.65
CA GLN A 77 -4.98 -10.14 2.36
C GLN A 77 -3.57 -9.76 1.90
N PHE A 78 -3.46 -9.24 0.68
CA PHE A 78 -2.19 -8.99 0.00
C PHE A 78 -1.62 -7.60 0.34
N PRO A 79 -0.28 -7.44 0.25
CA PRO A 79 0.34 -6.13 0.39
C PRO A 79 0.04 -5.22 -0.80
N ASP A 80 -0.19 -3.94 -0.50
CA ASP A 80 -0.28 -2.86 -1.49
C ASP A 80 1.08 -2.26 -1.83
N GLY A 81 2.03 -2.43 -0.92
CA GLY A 81 3.38 -1.91 -1.04
C GLY A 81 4.36 -2.64 -0.13
N ILE A 82 5.64 -2.39 -0.37
CA ILE A 82 6.74 -2.92 0.42
C ILE A 82 7.55 -1.74 0.93
N TYR A 83 7.83 -1.76 2.24
CA TYR A 83 8.73 -0.81 2.87
C TYR A 83 10.16 -1.25 2.61
N TYR A 84 10.85 -0.64 1.65
CA TYR A 84 12.23 -0.97 1.32
C TYR A 84 12.94 0.28 0.83
N ASP A 85 13.96 0.71 1.56
CA ASP A 85 14.85 1.81 1.19
C ASP A 85 16.24 1.24 0.90
N GLY A 86 16.44 0.83 -0.35
CA GLY A 86 17.71 0.27 -0.86
C GLY A 86 18.43 1.22 -1.81
N CYS A 87 17.96 2.47 -1.91
CA CYS A 87 18.47 3.45 -2.88
C CYS A 87 19.69 4.22 -2.37
N SER A 88 20.07 4.03 -1.11
CA SER A 88 21.23 4.69 -0.47
C SER A 88 22.58 4.06 -0.85
N GLU A 89 22.58 2.87 -1.45
CA GLU A 89 23.80 2.20 -1.90
C GLU A 89 24.22 2.75 -3.28
N ALA A 90 25.41 3.34 -3.38
CA ALA A 90 25.96 3.81 -4.65
C ALA A 90 26.15 2.62 -5.61
N ASN A 91 25.61 2.73 -6.83
CA ASN A 91 25.80 1.80 -7.96
C ASN A 91 25.06 0.44 -7.88
N VAL A 92 23.84 0.40 -7.35
CA VAL A 92 23.00 -0.81 -7.43
C VAL A 92 22.26 -0.86 -8.77
N THR A 93 22.45 -1.89 -9.58
CA THR A 93 21.64 -2.07 -10.80
C THR A 93 20.20 -2.43 -10.47
N LYS A 94 19.28 -2.23 -11.41
CA LYS A 94 17.85 -2.54 -11.23
C LYS A 94 17.61 -3.98 -10.80
N GLU A 95 18.32 -4.92 -11.39
CA GLU A 95 18.18 -6.34 -11.11
C GLU A 95 18.65 -6.68 -9.69
N VAL A 96 19.78 -6.08 -9.26
CA VAL A 96 20.32 -6.28 -7.91
C VAL A 96 19.39 -5.66 -6.87
N PHE A 97 18.85 -4.47 -7.13
CA PHE A 97 17.88 -3.83 -6.23
C PHE A 97 16.62 -4.70 -6.06
N ILE A 98 16.05 -5.19 -7.15
CA ILE A 98 14.86 -6.04 -7.11
C ILE A 98 15.15 -7.32 -6.32
N ALA A 99 16.30 -7.97 -6.57
CA ALA A 99 16.69 -9.18 -5.86
C ALA A 99 16.85 -8.94 -4.36
N LYS A 100 17.48 -7.83 -3.96
CA LYS A 100 17.63 -7.46 -2.55
C LYS A 100 16.29 -7.11 -1.90
N CYS A 101 15.41 -6.40 -2.59
CA CYS A 101 14.05 -6.10 -2.15
C CYS A 101 13.26 -7.39 -1.87
N ILE A 102 13.30 -8.35 -2.79
CA ILE A 102 12.64 -9.65 -2.61
C ILE A 102 13.21 -10.41 -1.41
N ASN A 103 14.54 -10.45 -1.27
CA ASN A 103 15.20 -11.14 -0.16
C ASN A 103 14.83 -10.52 1.21
N ALA A 104 14.88 -9.18 1.30
CA ALA A 104 14.46 -8.45 2.49
C ALA A 104 12.98 -8.72 2.82
N THR A 105 12.11 -8.72 1.80
CA THR A 105 10.68 -9.01 1.95
C THR A 105 10.42 -10.42 2.47
N GLN A 106 11.17 -11.41 1.96
CA GLN A 106 11.05 -12.79 2.44
C GLN A 106 11.53 -12.93 3.88
N ALA A 107 12.63 -12.27 4.25
CA ALA A 107 13.17 -12.30 5.60
C ALA A 107 12.22 -11.62 6.61
N ALA A 108 11.67 -10.46 6.25
CA ALA A 108 10.79 -9.69 7.13
C ALA A 108 9.42 -10.34 7.37
N ASN A 109 8.90 -11.12 6.39
CA ASN A 109 7.54 -11.67 6.45
C ASN A 109 7.53 -13.20 6.48
N GLN A 110 8.56 -13.84 7.04
CA GLN A 110 8.71 -15.30 7.06
C GLN A 110 7.48 -16.03 7.64
N ALA A 111 6.78 -15.42 8.60
CA ALA A 111 5.57 -15.97 9.20
C ALA A 111 4.38 -16.09 8.21
N GLU A 112 4.20 -15.11 7.31
CA GLU A 112 3.16 -15.12 6.28
C GLU A 112 3.48 -16.23 5.27
N PHE A 113 4.74 -16.29 4.81
CA PHE A 113 5.19 -17.33 3.88
C PHE A 113 5.12 -18.75 4.46
N SER A 114 5.34 -18.93 5.76
CA SER A 114 5.29 -20.24 6.42
C SER A 114 3.86 -20.73 6.64
N ARG A 115 2.93 -19.84 7.05
CA ARG A 115 1.53 -20.21 7.30
C ARG A 115 0.80 -20.62 6.02
N GLU A 116 1.07 -19.95 4.92
CA GLU A 116 0.36 -20.18 3.66
C GLU A 116 0.97 -21.30 2.79
N LYS A 117 2.17 -21.78 3.15
CA LYS A 117 2.89 -22.83 2.41
C LYS A 117 2.20 -24.20 2.45
N GLN A 118 1.37 -24.46 3.46
CA GLN A 118 0.75 -25.78 3.61
C GLN A 118 -0.57 -25.94 2.85
N ASP A 119 -1.36 -24.87 2.68
CA ASP A 119 -2.75 -25.01 2.19
C ASP A 119 -3.05 -24.33 0.86
N ASN A 120 -2.21 -23.41 0.35
CA ASN A 120 -2.64 -22.57 -0.78
C ASN A 120 -1.53 -22.20 -1.79
N LYS A 121 -1.18 -23.15 -2.68
CA LYS A 121 -0.20 -22.96 -3.77
C LYS A 121 -0.53 -21.76 -4.67
N LEU A 122 -1.82 -21.51 -4.92
CA LEU A 122 -2.26 -20.39 -5.75
C LEU A 122 -2.00 -19.05 -5.05
N HIS A 123 -2.26 -18.97 -3.75
CA HIS A 123 -1.94 -17.79 -2.95
C HIS A 123 -0.45 -17.44 -3.06
N GLN A 124 0.43 -18.43 -2.84
CA GLN A 124 1.88 -18.21 -2.93
C GLN A 124 2.31 -17.75 -4.32
N ARG A 125 1.72 -18.29 -5.39
CA ARG A 125 2.01 -17.85 -6.76
C ARG A 125 1.62 -16.40 -6.97
N VAL A 126 0.43 -15.99 -6.51
CA VAL A 126 -0.06 -14.62 -6.61
C VAL A 126 0.79 -13.69 -5.76
N LEU A 127 1.06 -14.04 -4.49
CA LEU A 127 1.89 -13.27 -3.58
C LEU A 127 3.31 -13.05 -4.14
N TRP A 128 3.92 -14.11 -4.66
CA TRP A 128 5.26 -14.04 -5.25
C TRP A 128 5.30 -13.12 -6.47
N ARG A 129 4.30 -13.25 -7.36
CA ARG A 129 4.20 -12.39 -8.53
C ARG A 129 3.99 -10.93 -8.13
N LEU A 130 3.12 -10.69 -7.15
CA LEU A 130 2.81 -9.37 -6.63
C LEU A 130 4.05 -8.69 -6.04
N ILE A 131 4.82 -9.40 -5.21
CA ILE A 131 6.06 -8.88 -4.63
C ILE A 131 7.06 -8.50 -5.71
N LYS A 132 7.18 -9.32 -6.77
CA LYS A 132 8.05 -9.02 -7.91
C LYS A 132 7.66 -7.72 -8.62
N GLU A 133 6.35 -7.48 -8.81
CA GLU A 133 5.86 -6.23 -9.40
C GLU A 133 6.04 -5.04 -8.44
N LEU A 134 5.79 -5.20 -7.14
CA LEU A 134 5.98 -4.13 -6.16
C LEU A 134 7.45 -3.70 -6.05
N CYS A 135 8.39 -4.66 -6.08
CA CYS A 135 9.82 -4.36 -6.10
C CYS A 135 10.30 -3.80 -7.45
N SER A 136 9.65 -4.10 -8.58
CA SER A 136 10.07 -3.62 -9.91
C SER A 136 9.63 -2.19 -10.22
N VAL A 137 8.50 -1.76 -9.65
CA VAL A 137 7.94 -0.40 -9.76
C VAL A 137 8.68 0.59 -8.85
N LYS A 138 9.38 0.11 -7.83
CA LYS A 138 10.26 0.95 -7.01
C LYS A 138 11.45 1.39 -7.87
N HIS A 139 11.58 2.69 -8.02
CA HIS A 139 12.69 3.33 -8.73
C HIS A 139 13.55 4.10 -7.73
N CYS A 140 14.86 4.09 -7.95
CA CYS A 140 15.80 4.96 -7.27
C CYS A 140 16.21 6.10 -8.21
N ASP A 141 16.29 7.32 -7.70
CA ASP A 141 16.55 8.51 -8.52
C ASP A 141 17.88 8.43 -9.29
N PHE A 142 18.90 7.76 -8.73
CA PHE A 142 20.21 7.58 -9.38
C PHE A 142 20.19 6.77 -10.69
N TRP A 143 19.13 5.99 -10.96
CA TRP A 143 18.97 5.31 -12.26
C TRP A 143 18.63 6.27 -13.40
N LEU A 144 18.10 7.47 -13.08
CA LEU A 144 17.83 8.51 -14.06
C LEU A 144 19.13 9.24 -14.44
N GLU A 145 20.06 9.45 -13.50
CA GLU A 145 21.35 10.09 -13.77
C GLU A 145 22.30 9.22 -14.62
N GLY A 146 22.23 7.89 -14.50
CA GLY A 146 23.08 6.97 -15.28
C GLY A 146 22.82 6.98 -16.79
N GLY A 147 21.67 7.52 -17.22
CA GLY A 147 21.32 7.77 -18.62
C GLY A 147 21.37 9.25 -19.02
N ALA A 148 21.58 10.17 -18.07
CA ALA A 148 21.64 11.61 -18.30
C ALA A 148 23.07 12.12 -18.53
N GLY A 149 23.96 11.25 -19.03
CA GLY A 149 24.92 11.66 -20.04
C GLY A 149 24.21 11.95 -21.36
N PHE A 150 23.15 12.75 -21.36
CA PHE A 150 22.78 13.50 -22.55
C PHE A 150 23.95 14.47 -22.71
N GLN A 151 24.99 14.01 -23.41
CA GLN A 151 25.83 14.93 -24.13
C GLN A 151 24.85 15.73 -24.98
N LEU A 152 24.44 16.89 -24.47
CA LEU A 152 24.30 18.05 -25.31
C LEU A 152 25.70 18.29 -25.90
N SER A 153 26.10 17.40 -26.82
CA SER A 153 26.79 17.82 -28.02
C SER A 153 25.77 18.73 -28.68
N VAL A 154 25.70 19.96 -28.18
CA VAL A 154 25.20 21.09 -28.92
C VAL A 154 26.05 21.03 -30.18
N ASP A 155 25.46 20.49 -31.24
CA ASP A 155 26.10 20.41 -32.54
C ASP A 155 26.63 21.82 -32.80
N GLN A 156 27.95 21.96 -32.67
CA GLN A 156 28.69 23.18 -32.94
C GLN A 156 28.31 23.80 -34.31
N PRO A 157 27.92 23.03 -35.36
CA PRO A 157 27.38 23.63 -36.58
C PRO A 157 25.98 24.26 -36.45
N VAL A 158 25.10 23.76 -35.57
CA VAL A 158 23.71 24.27 -35.45
C VAL A 158 23.67 25.62 -34.75
N MET A 159 24.50 25.82 -33.72
CA MET A 159 24.66 27.14 -33.07
C MET A 159 25.25 28.19 -34.01
N LEU A 160 26.22 27.80 -34.86
CA LEU A 160 26.79 28.67 -35.89
C LEU A 160 25.74 29.06 -36.94
N CYS A 161 24.91 28.12 -37.40
CA CYS A 161 23.82 28.42 -38.32
C CYS A 161 22.83 29.43 -37.73
N LEU A 162 22.39 29.24 -36.48
CA LEU A 162 21.45 30.17 -35.83
C LEU A 162 22.03 31.59 -35.71
N LEU A 163 23.32 31.72 -35.39
CA LEU A 163 23.99 33.02 -35.32
C LEU A 163 24.08 33.71 -36.70
N VAL A 164 24.36 32.96 -37.77
CA VAL A 164 24.35 33.50 -39.14
C VAL A 164 22.95 33.95 -39.56
N PHE A 165 21.91 33.16 -39.24
CA PHE A 165 20.53 33.55 -39.54
C PHE A 165 20.12 34.82 -38.82
N ILE A 166 20.50 35.00 -37.55
CA ILE A 166 20.21 36.23 -36.81
C ILE A 166 20.95 37.42 -37.43
N TRP A 167 22.21 37.24 -37.87
CA TRP A 167 22.98 38.31 -38.50
C TRP A 167 22.41 38.75 -39.86
N LEU A 168 21.91 37.80 -40.66
CA LEU A 168 21.24 38.08 -41.94
C LEU A 168 19.91 38.83 -41.76
N MET A 169 19.22 38.64 -40.63
CA MET A 169 17.95 39.33 -40.35
C MET A 169 18.14 40.76 -39.83
N VAL A 170 19.33 41.08 -39.32
CA VAL A 170 19.68 42.41 -38.77
C VAL A 170 20.34 43.32 -39.82
N LYS A 171 20.63 42.80 -41.02
CA LYS A 171 21.19 43.54 -42.16
C LYS A 171 20.15 43.81 -43.23
#